data_AF-A0A0S2I2X2-F1
#
_entry.id   AF-A0A0S2I2X2-F1
#
_cell.length_a   1.000
_cell.length_b   1.000
_cell.length_c   1.000
_cell.angle_alpha   90.00
_cell.angle_beta   90.00
_cell.angle_gamma   90.00
#
_symmetry.space_group_name_H-M   'P 1'
#
loop_
_entity.id
_entity.type
_entity.pdbx_description
1 polymer ?
#
loop_
_entity_poly.entity_id
_entity_poly.type
_entity_poly.pdbx_seq_one_letter_code
_entity_poly.pdbx_strand_id
1 'polypeptide(L)' 'MRIERFEDIIAWKKSKELTVQVYQLFENSKDFGFKDQIQRASVSIMNNIAEGFERKTNNEFKQFFVYCQRFMR' A
#
# COMPACT_ATOMS: atom_id res chain seq x y z
N MET A 1 -1.67 -13.36 -17.37
CA MET A 1 -1.57 -11.89 -17.37
C MET A 1 -0.15 -11.52 -16.98
N ARG A 2 0.61 -10.85 -17.86
CA ARG A 2 1.95 -10.36 -17.53
C ARG A 2 1.77 -9.07 -16.70
N ILE A 3 2.48 -8.99 -15.58
CA ILE A 3 2.53 -7.76 -14.76
C ILE A 3 3.69 -6.94 -15.32
N GLU A 4 3.40 -5.82 -15.95
CA GLU A 4 4.42 -4.96 -16.58
C GLU A 4 4.69 -3.70 -15.76
N ARG A 5 3.74 -3.30 -14.92
CA ARG A 5 3.87 -2.19 -13.97
C ARG A 5 3.33 -2.59 -12.59
N PHE A 6 3.73 -1.88 -11.54
CA PHE A 6 3.26 -2.19 -10.19
C PHE A 6 1.74 -1.96 -10.04
N GLU A 7 1.16 -1.07 -10.84
CA GLU A 7 -0.27 -0.79 -10.86
C GLU A 7 -1.10 -1.97 -11.39
N ASP A 8 -0.48 -2.92 -12.09
CA ASP A 8 -1.16 -4.14 -12.53
C ASP A 8 -1.35 -5.13 -11.35
N ILE A 9 -0.63 -4.94 -10.24
CA ILE A 9 -0.73 -5.79 -9.05
C ILE A 9 -2.07 -5.54 -8.33
N ILE A 10 -2.87 -6.59 -8.18
CA ILE A 10 -4.17 -6.53 -7.49
C ILE A 10 -4.02 -5.99 -6.06
N ALA A 11 -2.98 -6.40 -5.33
CA ALA A 11 -2.70 -5.88 -4.00
C ALA A 11 -2.50 -4.37 -4.01
N TRP A 12 -1.76 -3.80 -4.98
CA TRP A 12 -1.55 -2.36 -5.10
C TRP A 12 -2.88 -1.62 -5.34
N LYS A 13 -3.73 -2.16 -6.22
CA LYS A 13 -5.07 -1.60 -6.49
C LYS A 13 -5.94 -1.57 -5.23
N LYS A 14 -5.96 -2.67 -4.46
CA LYS A 14 -6.70 -2.74 -3.19
C LYS A 14 -6.13 -1.78 -2.15
N SER A 15 -4.81 -1.64 -2.06
CA SER A 15 -4.17 -0.68 -1.15
C SER A 15 -4.50 0.77 -1.53
N LYS A 16 -4.63 1.07 -2.82
CA LYS A 16 -5.09 2.39 -3.30
C LYS A 16 -6.53 2.67 -2.88
N GLU A 17 -7.45 1.72 -3.07
CA GLU A 17 -8.84 1.85 -2.63
C GLU A 17 -8.93 2.07 -1.11
N LEU A 18 -8.17 1.30 -0.33
CA LEU A 18 -8.08 1.47 1.13
C LEU A 18 -7.56 2.86 1.50
N THR A 19 -6.51 3.34 0.83
CA THR A 19 -5.94 4.67 1.09
C THR A 19 -6.98 5.76 0.84
N VAL A 20 -7.73 5.68 -0.26
CA VAL A 20 -8.82 6.65 -0.55
C VAL A 20 -9.87 6.63 0.57
N GLN A 21 -10.28 5.45 1.03
CA GLN A 21 -11.25 5.33 2.13
C GLN A 21 -10.71 5.90 3.45
N VAL A 22 -9.43 5.69 3.75
CA VAL A 22 -8.76 6.29 4.92
C VAL A 22 -8.76 7.81 4.84
N TYR A 23 -8.44 8.39 3.67
CA TYR A 23 -8.46 9.84 3.52
C TYR A 23 -9.87 10.42 3.71
N GLN A 24 -10.89 9.76 3.16
CA GLN A 24 -12.30 10.16 3.33
C GLN A 24 -12.76 10.05 4.79
N LEU A 25 -12.43 8.94 5.47
CA LEU A 25 -12.82 8.72 6.86
C LEU A 25 -12.26 9.80 7.80
N PHE A 26 -11.05 10.28 7.53
CA PHE A 26 -10.36 11.28 8.35
C PHE A 26 -10.51 12.72 7.83
N GLU A 27 -11.34 12.97 6.82
CA GLU A 27 -11.49 14.29 6.18
C GLU A 27 -11.75 15.39 7.21
N ASN A 28 -12.72 15.15 8.11
CA ASN A 28 -13.16 16.10 9.14
C ASN A 28 -12.50 15.90 10.51
N SER A 29 -11.53 14.98 10.64
CA SER A 29 -10.81 14.79 11.90
C SER A 29 -9.94 16.00 12.22
N LYS A 30 -10.06 16.51 13.45
CA LYS A 30 -9.23 17.59 14.01
C LYS A 30 -8.01 17.07 14.77
N ASP A 31 -7.91 15.76 14.98
CA ASP A 31 -6.68 15.14 15.49
C ASP A 31 -5.70 14.97 14.32
N PHE A 32 -4.98 16.04 14.02
CA PHE A 32 -4.06 16.10 12.90
C PHE A 32 -2.90 15.11 13.04
N GLY A 33 -2.42 14.87 14.27
CA GLY A 33 -1.31 13.94 14.52
C GLY A 33 -1.71 12.50 14.25
N PHE A 34 -2.87 12.07 14.75
CA PHE A 34 -3.39 10.74 14.49
C PHE A 34 -3.79 10.55 13.02
N LYS A 35 -4.51 11.53 12.43
CA LYS A 35 -4.88 11.54 11.01
C LYS A 35 -3.68 11.32 10.11
N ASP A 36 -2.61 12.07 10.32
CA ASP A 36 -1.39 12.01 9.54
C ASP A 36 -0.66 10.65 9.68
N GLN A 37 -0.63 10.07 10.89
CA GLN A 37 -0.08 8.73 11.10
C GLN A 37 -0.84 7.66 10.32
N ILE A 38 -2.18 7.66 10.38
CA ILE A 38 -3.02 6.66 9.69
C ILE A 38 -2.94 6.83 8.17
N GLN A 39 -3.01 8.07 7.68
CA GLN A 39 -2.87 8.37 6.25
C GLN A 39 -1.52 7.90 5.72
N ARG A 40 -0.40 8.23 6.39
CA ARG A 40 0.93 7.75 5.99
C ARG A 40 1.06 6.23 6.04
N ALA A 41 0.51 5.58 7.07
CA ALA A 41 0.54 4.13 7.17
C ALA A 41 -0.16 3.49 5.96
N SER A 42 -1.33 4.00 5.56
CA SER A 42 -2.07 3.51 4.39
C SER A 42 -1.29 3.70 3.07
N VAL A 43 -0.70 4.88 2.86
CA VAL A 43 0.14 5.18 1.68
C VAL A 43 1.38 4.28 1.64
N SER A 44 1.96 3.95 2.80
CA SER A 44 3.16 3.12 2.85
C SER A 44 2.95 1.74 2.21
N ILE A 45 1.74 1.18 2.27
CA ILE A 45 1.45 -0.13 1.66
C ILE A 45 1.62 -0.07 0.14
N MET A 46 1.09 0.98 -0.51
CA MET A 46 1.27 1.19 -1.96
C MET A 46 2.74 1.41 -2.32
N ASN A 47 3.44 2.25 -1.56
CA ASN A 47 4.85 2.57 -1.81
C ASN A 47 5.73 1.32 -1.68
N ASN A 48 5.51 0.51 -0.65
CA ASN A 48 6.20 -0.75 -0.46
C ASN A 48 5.96 -1.69 -1.66
N ILE A 49 4.73 -1.77 -2.19
CA ILE A 49 4.43 -2.63 -3.34
C ILE A 49 5.12 -2.13 -4.62
N ALA A 50 5.13 -0.81 -4.85
CA ALA A 50 5.83 -0.21 -5.97
C ALA A 50 7.34 -0.43 -5.86
N GLU A 51 7.93 -0.16 -4.70
CA GLU A 51 9.36 -0.36 -4.43
C GLU A 51 9.76 -1.83 -4.57
N GLY A 52 8.98 -2.76 -4.01
CA GLY A 52 9.21 -4.19 -4.19
C GLY A 52 9.12 -4.61 -5.66
N PHE A 53 8.23 -3.99 -6.43
CA PHE A 53 8.10 -4.25 -7.87
C PHE A 53 9.28 -3.72 -8.67
N GLU A 54 9.83 -2.57 -8.32
CA GLU A 54 11.04 -2.04 -8.97
C GLU A 54 12.30 -2.86 -8.62
N ARG A 55 12.35 -3.43 -7.41
CA ARG A 55 13.44 -4.31 -6.95
C ARG A 55 13.47 -5.71 -7.61
N LYS A 56 12.59 -6.00 -8.56
CA LYS A 56 12.31 -7.31 -9.20
C LYS A 56 13.43 -8.00 -10.01
N THR A 57 14.70 -7.68 -9.81
CA THR A 57 15.79 -8.52 -10.35
C THR A 57 16.22 -9.68 -9.45
N ASN A 58 15.74 -9.82 -8.21
CA ASN A 58 16.11 -10.95 -7.35
C ASN A 58 14.95 -11.54 -6.53
N ASN A 59 15.10 -12.80 -6.11
CA ASN A 59 14.14 -13.71 -5.46
C ASN A 59 13.34 -13.17 -4.24
N GLU A 60 13.51 -11.92 -3.82
CA GLU A 60 12.86 -11.29 -2.67
C GLU A 60 11.36 -10.97 -2.90
N PHE A 61 10.89 -11.03 -4.15
CA PHE A 61 9.52 -10.64 -4.51
C PHE A 61 8.43 -11.50 -3.83
N LYS A 62 8.72 -12.75 -3.48
CA LYS A 62 7.77 -13.64 -2.75
C LYS A 62 7.64 -13.28 -1.27
N GLN A 63 8.72 -12.82 -0.64
CA GLN A 63 8.75 -12.51 0.79
C GLN A 63 8.01 -11.21 1.10
N PHE A 64 7.98 -10.31 0.13
CA PHE A 64 7.27 -9.05 0.17
C PHE A 64 5.74 -9.18 0.30
N PHE A 65 5.11 -10.13 -0.42
CA PHE A 65 3.66 -10.36 -0.32
C PHE A 65 3.21 -10.76 1.09
N VAL A 66 4.05 -11.50 1.82
CA VAL A 66 3.76 -11.92 3.20
C VAL A 66 3.69 -10.72 4.15
N TYR A 67 4.56 -9.72 3.97
CA TYR A 67 4.53 -8.48 4.77
C TYR A 67 3.27 -7.65 4.48
N CYS A 68 2.94 -7.45 3.21
CA CYS A 68 1.72 -6.72 2.82
C CYS A 68 0.44 -7.41 3.32
N GLN A 69 0.40 -8.74 3.29
CA GLN A 69 -0.76 -9.50 3.75
C GLN A 69 -0.94 -9.45 5.28
N ARG A 70 0.14 -9.30 6.04
CA ARG A 70 0.10 -9.06 7.49
C ARG A 70 -0.42 -7.68 7.86
N PHE A 71 -0.18 -6.68 7.02
CA PHE A 71 -0.66 -5.30 7.22
C PHE A 71 -2.15 -5.11 6.88
N MET A 72 -2.73 -6.01 6.09
CA MET A 72 -4.10 -5.93 5.60
C MET A 72 -5.07 -6.90 6.30
N ARG A 73 -4.62 -7.65 7.32
CA ARG A 73 -5.48 -8.43 8.22
C ARG A 73 -5.77 -7.60 9.46
#